data_AF-A0A1B8NVM8-F1
#
_entry.id   AF-A0A1B8NVM8-F1
#
_cell.length_a   1.000
_cell.length_b   1.000
_cell.length_c   1.000
_cell.angle_alpha   90.00
_cell.angle_beta   90.00
_cell.angle_gamma   90.00
#
_symmetry.space_group_name_H-M   'P 1'
#
loop_
_entity.id
_entity.type
_entity.pdbx_description
1 polymer ?
#
loop_
_entity_poly.entity_id
_entity_poly.type
_entity_poly.pdbx_seq_one_letter_code
_entity_poly.pdbx_strand_id
1 'polypeptide(L)'
;MNLQVFTTGRGTPYNLPMTPVIKVSSNSTLARRWHDLIDLDAGRIATGEASIEELGWELFHLILDVASGRRQVAADRLGLYNDLVLFNPAPVT
;
A
#
# COMPACT_ATOMS: atom_id res chain seq x y z
N MET A 1 -14.00 -3.00 -5.97
CA MET A 1 -12.77 -2.20 -5.77
C MET A 1 -11.69 -2.88 -6.58
N ASN A 2 -11.02 -2.16 -7.49
CA ASN A 2 -10.05 -2.74 -8.43
C ASN A 2 -8.59 -2.40 -8.06
N LEU A 3 -8.41 -1.53 -7.06
CA LEU A 3 -7.14 -1.18 -6.44
C LEU A 3 -7.41 -0.69 -5.01
N GLN A 4 -6.53 -0.98 -4.06
CA GLN A 4 -6.57 -0.41 -2.72
C GLN A 4 -5.31 0.39 -2.43
N VAL A 5 -5.46 1.55 -1.78
CA VAL A 5 -4.35 2.23 -1.10
C VAL A 5 -4.47 1.94 0.39
N PHE A 6 -3.41 1.41 0.99
CA PHE A 6 -3.37 1.05 2.40
C PHE A 6 -2.23 1.82 3.09
N THR A 7 -2.59 2.77 3.94
CA THR A 7 -1.62 3.53 4.74
C THR A 7 -1.23 2.76 5.99
N THR A 8 0.04 2.84 6.40
CA THR A 8 0.52 2.11 7.58
C THR A 8 1.68 2.82 8.29
N GLY A 9 1.65 2.77 9.62
CA GLY A 9 2.79 3.12 10.48
C GLY A 9 3.65 1.92 10.89
N ARG A 10 3.33 0.71 10.40
CA ARG A 10 3.98 -0.56 10.75
C ARG A 10 4.29 -1.39 9.49
N GLY A 11 5.29 -2.27 9.57
CA GLY A 11 5.67 -3.19 8.49
C GLY A 11 4.69 -4.36 8.37
N THR A 12 3.46 -4.09 7.94
CA THR A 12 2.42 -5.11 7.79
C THR A 12 2.57 -5.85 6.45
N PRO A 13 2.54 -7.19 6.44
CA PRO A 13 2.50 -7.97 5.20
C PRO A 13 1.09 -8.05 4.59
N TYR A 14 0.13 -7.24 5.04
CA TYR A 14 -1.24 -7.22 4.52
C TYR A 14 -1.30 -7.08 3.00
N ASN A 15 -2.13 -7.91 2.37
CA ASN A 15 -2.46 -7.83 0.95
C ASN A 15 -3.78 -8.59 0.67
N LEU A 16 -4.32 -8.41 -0.54
CA LEU A 16 -5.51 -9.09 -1.02
C LEU A 16 -5.21 -9.85 -2.33
N PRO A 17 -5.77 -11.05 -2.54
CA PRO A 17 -5.65 -11.76 -3.82
C PRO A 17 -6.49 -11.13 -4.94
N MET A 18 -7.56 -10.41 -4.59
CA MET A 18 -8.55 -9.91 -5.55
C MET A 18 -8.14 -8.60 -6.24
N THR A 19 -7.21 -7.85 -5.65
CA THR A 19 -6.87 -6.49 -6.08
C THR A 19 -5.49 -6.12 -5.58
N PRO A 20 -4.68 -5.38 -6.37
CA PRO A 20 -3.41 -4.88 -5.90
C PRO A 20 -3.62 -3.89 -4.73
N VAL A 21 -2.75 -3.98 -3.73
CA VAL A 21 -2.73 -3.09 -2.55
C VAL A 21 -1.45 -2.27 -2.53
N ILE A 22 -1.54 -0.99 -2.91
CA ILE A 22 -0.45 -0.02 -2.77
C ILE A 22 -0.25 0.28 -1.29
N LYS A 23 0.93 0.00 -0.75
CA LYS A 23 1.25 0.23 0.65
C LYS A 23 2.03 1.53 0.85
N VAL A 24 1.46 2.44 1.62
CA VAL A 24 2.02 3.78 1.84
C VAL A 24 2.48 3.90 3.30
N SER A 25 3.77 4.19 3.53
CA SER A 25 4.29 4.38 4.90
C SER A 25 4.05 5.79 5.41
N SER A 26 3.75 5.92 6.71
CA SER A 26 3.62 7.23 7.38
C SER A 26 4.95 7.89 7.75
N ASN A 27 6.07 7.19 7.67
CA ASN A 27 7.40 7.72 8.00
C ASN A 27 8.52 7.03 7.20
N SER A 28 9.58 7.77 6.91
CA SER A 28 10.67 7.31 6.05
C SER A 28 11.58 6.27 6.71
N THR A 29 11.62 6.22 8.04
CA THR A 29 12.34 5.16 8.76
C THR A 29 11.70 3.80 8.50
N LEU A 30 10.36 3.74 8.51
CA LEU A 30 9.60 2.55 8.16
C LEU A 30 9.81 2.18 6.68
N ALA A 31 9.72 3.15 5.78
CA ALA A 31 9.94 2.93 4.34
C ALA A 31 11.29 2.29 4.06
N ARG A 32 12.37 2.81 4.69
CA ARG A 32 13.72 2.25 4.54
C ARG A 32 13.85 0.84 5.13
N ARG A 33 13.26 0.62 6.32
CA ARG A 33 13.34 -0.68 6.99
C ARG A 33 12.60 -1.77 6.22
N TRP A 34 11.44 -1.45 5.65
CA TRP A 34 10.56 -2.36 4.92
C TRP A 34 10.47 -1.94 3.44
N HIS A 35 11.61 -1.62 2.84
CA HIS A 35 11.74 -1.11 1.47
C HIS A 35 11.24 -2.10 0.41
N ASP A 36 11.14 -3.37 0.76
CA ASP A 36 10.63 -4.47 -0.05
C ASP A 36 9.11 -4.69 0.11
N LEU A 37 8.46 -4.00 1.04
CA LEU A 37 7.00 -4.05 1.30
C LEU A 37 6.28 -2.71 1.09
N ILE A 38 6.97 -1.58 1.24
CA ILE A 38 6.41 -0.24 1.08
C ILE A 38 6.56 0.22 -0.37
N ASP A 39 5.44 0.58 -1.00
CA ASP A 39 5.41 1.03 -2.40
C ASP A 39 5.65 2.54 -2.53
N LEU A 40 5.27 3.32 -1.50
CA LEU A 40 5.40 4.78 -1.46
C LEU A 40 5.70 5.28 -0.04
N ASP A 41 6.66 6.20 0.09
CA ASP A 41 7.03 6.82 1.35
C ASP A 41 6.39 8.20 1.56
N ALA A 42 5.37 8.29 2.41
CA ALA A 42 4.78 9.58 2.80
C ALA A 42 5.50 10.29 3.95
N GLY A 43 6.52 9.66 4.54
CA GLY A 43 7.36 10.29 5.54
C GLY A 43 8.15 11.50 5.03
N ARG A 44 8.37 11.58 3.71
CA ARG A 44 9.02 12.72 3.02
C ARG A 44 8.31 14.05 3.28
N ILE A 45 7.01 14.02 3.58
CA ILE A 45 6.25 15.21 3.98
C ILE A 45 6.73 15.73 5.33
N ALA A 46 6.95 14.83 6.30
CA ALA A 46 7.37 15.20 7.65
C ALA A 46 8.83 15.69 7.71
N THR A 47 9.69 15.26 6.78
CA THR A 47 11.08 15.73 6.67
C THR A 47 11.23 17.00 5.82
N GLY A 48 10.15 17.47 5.18
CA GLY A 48 10.18 18.62 4.27
C GLY A 48 10.80 18.32 2.90
N GLU A 49 11.00 17.04 2.56
CA GLU A 49 11.54 16.58 1.27
C GLU A 49 10.48 16.57 0.14
N ALA A 50 9.20 16.67 0.49
CA ALA A 50 8.08 16.80 -0.45
C ALA A 50 6.90 17.52 0.20
N SER A 51 6.09 18.24 -0.59
CA SER A 51 4.79 18.74 -0.13
C SER A 51 3.72 17.64 -0.19
N ILE A 52 2.56 17.92 0.43
CA ILE A 52 1.39 17.02 0.34
C ILE A 52 0.93 16.89 -1.12
N GLU A 53 0.92 18.00 -1.87
CA GLU A 53 0.47 18.05 -3.26
C GLU A 53 1.41 17.27 -4.17
N GLU A 54 2.73 17.43 -4.00
CA GLU A 54 3.74 16.70 -4.76
C GLU A 54 3.59 15.19 -4.56
N LEU A 55 3.48 14.76 -3.29
CA LEU A 55 3.32 13.35 -2.98
C LEU A 55 1.93 12.82 -3.40
N GLY A 56 0.90 13.67 -3.37
CA GLY A 56 -0.43 13.36 -3.86
C GLY A 56 -0.41 13.03 -5.36
N TRP A 57 0.30 13.82 -6.16
CA TRP A 57 0.51 13.54 -7.58
C TRP A 57 1.36 12.29 -7.82
N GLU A 58 2.41 12.07 -7.01
CA GLU A 58 3.22 10.85 -7.07
C GLU A 58 2.36 9.59 -6.82
N LEU A 59 1.50 9.63 -5.77
CA LEU A 59 0.56 8.55 -5.49
C LEU A 59 -0.46 8.37 -6.61
N PHE A 60 -1.00 9.45 -7.16
CA PHE A 60 -1.96 9.39 -8.26
C PHE A 60 -1.37 8.68 -9.49
N HIS A 61 -0.15 9.05 -9.89
CA HIS A 61 0.52 8.37 -11.00
C HIS A 61 0.83 6.91 -10.69
N LEU A 62 1.24 6.60 -9.45
CA LEU A 62 1.45 5.22 -9.00
C LEU A 62 0.16 4.38 -9.09
N ILE A 63 -0.98 4.94 -8.69
CA ILE A 63 -2.30 4.30 -8.83
C ILE A 63 -2.58 3.97 -10.31
N LEU A 64 -2.34 4.91 -11.23
CA LEU A 64 -2.54 4.68 -12.66
C LEU A 64 -1.61 3.61 -13.22
N ASP A 65 -0.35 3.60 -12.81
CA ASP A 65 0.63 2.60 -13.26
C ASP A 65 0.28 1.19 -12.77
N VAL A 66 -0.14 1.07 -11.51
CA VAL A 66 -0.57 -0.22 -10.93
C VAL A 66 -1.87 -0.69 -11.57
N ALA A 67 -2.87 0.17 -11.67
CA ALA A 67 -4.15 -0.17 -12.31
C ALA A 67 -4.00 -0.55 -13.79
N SER A 68 -3.00 0.01 -14.47
CA SER A 68 -2.69 -0.33 -15.88
C SER A 68 -1.79 -1.56 -16.03
N GLY A 69 -1.35 -2.19 -14.93
CA GLY A 69 -0.40 -3.31 -14.96
C GLY A 69 1.03 -2.92 -15.38
N ARG A 70 1.35 -1.62 -15.46
CA ARG A 70 2.71 -1.14 -15.76
C ARG A 70 3.66 -1.30 -14.58
N ARG A 71 3.12 -1.31 -13.36
CA ARG A 71 3.86 -1.53 -12.12
C ARG A 71 3.16 -2.56 -11.25
N GLN A 72 3.92 -3.49 -10.70
CA GLN A 72 3.41 -4.45 -9.71
C GLN A 72 3.70 -3.95 -8.30
N VAL A 73 2.73 -4.05 -7.40
CA VAL A 73 2.92 -3.70 -5.99
C VAL A 73 3.81 -4.73 -5.29
N ALA A 74 4.53 -4.29 -4.28
CA ALA A 74 5.51 -5.08 -3.54
C ALA A 74 4.95 -6.40 -3.01
N ALA A 75 3.75 -6.36 -2.44
CA ALA A 75 3.11 -7.54 -1.85
C ALA A 75 2.72 -8.59 -2.89
N ASP A 76 2.30 -8.18 -4.09
CA ASP A 76 1.98 -9.09 -5.20
C ASP A 76 3.25 -9.77 -5.73
N ARG A 77 4.34 -9.00 -5.89
CA ARG A 77 5.65 -9.55 -6.28
C ARG A 77 6.16 -10.59 -5.29
N LEU A 78 5.89 -10.40 -4.00
CA LEU A 78 6.28 -11.32 -2.93
C LEU A 78 5.30 -12.49 -2.72
N GLY A 79 4.17 -12.51 -3.44
CA GLY A 79 3.16 -13.56 -3.31
C GLY A 79 2.43 -13.55 -1.96
N LEU A 80 2.36 -12.40 -1.29
CA LEU A 80 1.66 -12.27 -0.02
C LEU A 80 0.16 -12.18 -0.31
N TYR A 81 -0.62 -13.20 0.05
CA TYR A 81 -2.06 -13.20 -0.13
C TYR A 81 -2.74 -13.86 1.07
N ASN A 82 -3.67 -13.16 1.71
CA ASN A 82 -4.53 -13.75 2.73
C ASN A 82 -5.86 -14.16 2.11
N ASP A 83 -6.49 -15.18 2.69
CA ASP A 83 -7.83 -15.61 2.30
C ASP A 83 -8.85 -14.47 2.47
N LEU A 84 -9.91 -14.52 1.66
CA LEU A 84 -11.03 -13.60 1.79
C LEU A 84 -11.77 -13.87 3.11
N VAL A 85 -11.73 -12.89 4.01
CA VAL A 85 -12.45 -12.93 5.28
C VAL A 85 -13.75 -12.16 5.14
N LEU A 86 -14.87 -12.88 5.02
CA LEU A 86 -16.19 -12.28 4.98
C LEU A 86 -16.58 -11.77 6.37
N PHE A 87 -17.12 -10.56 6.42
CA PHE A 87 -17.71 -10.05 7.64
C PHE A 87 -19.02 -10.81 7.93
N ASN A 88 -19.02 -11.63 8.98
CA ASN A 88 -20.23 -12.28 9.48
C ASN A 88 -20.65 -11.63 10.82
N PRO A 89 -21.73 -10.83 10.84
CA PRO A 89 -22.21 -10.21 12.07
C PRO A 89 -23.07 -11.15 12.94
N ALA A 90 -23.49 -12.31 12.42
CA ALA A 90 -24.35 -13.24 13.12
C ALA A 90 -23.55 -14.25 13.96
N PRO A 91 -24.11 -14.77 15.07
CA PRO A 91 -23.50 -15.86 15.80
C PRO A 91 -23.36 -17.10 14.91
N VAL A 92 -22.27 -17.85 15.12
CA VAL A 92 -22.10 -19.18 14.54
C VAL A 92 -22.85 -20.15 15.45
N THR A 93 -23.97 -20.69 14.95
CA THR A 93 -24.80 -21.69 15.65
C THR A 93 -24.57 -23.08 15.08
#